data_AF-A0A849NGS9-F1
#
_entry.id   AF-A0A849NGS9-F1
#
_cell.length_a   1.000
_cell.length_b   1.000
_cell.length_c   1.000
_cell.angle_alpha   90.00
_cell.angle_beta   90.00
_cell.angle_gamma   90.00
#
_symmetry.space_group_name_H-M   'P 1'
#
loop_
_entity.id
_entity.type
_entity.pdbx_description
1 polymer ?
#
loop_
_entity_poly.entity_id
_entity_poly.type
_entity_poly.pdbx_seq_one_letter_code
_entity_poly.pdbx_strand_id
1 'polypeptide(L)'
;MDIKRNINLKELRILLIIILISSNSIFANSEISNDADSTNVHNKPNIHLTFEWLLIQMIPSPEWVKNNDKFSFGMQWQITPLLYSFGINKNVNPWRSFIIDPVKRQSGSAEFFLSPEYLNLASSFKNKWLFRTGVRLYFPLWHRGEYLSYSISSSYFNFNGQNGISYEAGIYMFAGILGFQTTYSPAFKNSEWIFTFRIRYF
;
A
#
# COMPACT_ATOMS: atom_id res chain seq x y z
N MET A 1 12.18 20.25 26.58
CA MET A 1 10.76 20.56 26.35
C MET A 1 10.11 19.26 25.91
N ASP A 2 9.68 18.46 26.88
CA ASP A 2 9.24 17.06 26.69
C ASP A 2 7.79 16.99 26.22
N ILE A 3 7.60 16.65 24.94
CA ILE A 3 6.28 16.36 24.37
C ILE A 3 6.01 14.86 24.58
N LYS A 4 5.55 14.48 25.78
CA LYS A 4 4.92 13.17 26.02
C LYS A 4 3.54 13.16 25.35
N ARG A 5 3.47 12.70 24.10
CA ARG A 5 2.19 12.38 23.43
C ARG A 5 1.63 11.11 24.06
N ASN A 6 0.62 11.26 24.93
CA ASN A 6 -0.18 10.13 25.41
C ASN A 6 -0.99 9.56 24.25
N ILE A 7 -0.51 8.45 23.67
CA ILE A 7 -1.28 7.65 22.72
C ILE A 7 -2.45 7.03 23.50
N ASN A 8 -3.67 7.36 23.10
CA ASN A 8 -4.87 6.88 23.77
C ASN A 8 -5.03 5.38 23.53
N LEU A 9 -4.86 4.58 24.59
CA LEU A 9 -5.00 3.12 24.56
C LEU A 9 -6.33 2.63 23.97
N LYS A 10 -7.39 3.46 23.97
CA LYS A 10 -8.66 3.13 23.33
C LYS A 10 -8.58 3.15 21.80
N GLU A 11 -7.88 4.10 21.21
CA GLU A 11 -7.70 4.20 19.74
C GLU A 11 -6.84 3.07 19.22
N LEU A 12 -5.80 2.68 19.97
CA LEU A 12 -4.95 1.53 19.64
C LEU A 12 -5.75 0.22 19.65
N ARG A 13 -6.68 0.05 20.59
CA ARG A 13 -7.57 -1.13 20.67
C ARG A 13 -8.52 -1.22 19.49
N ILE A 14 -9.10 -0.10 19.06
CA ILE A 14 -9.99 -0.06 17.89
C ILE A 14 -9.21 -0.44 16.62
N LEU A 15 -8.00 0.11 16.44
CA LEU A 15 -7.14 -0.23 15.31
C LEU A 15 -6.78 -1.73 15.30
N LEU A 16 -6.44 -2.30 16.47
CA LEU A 16 -6.16 -3.72 16.63
C LEU A 16 -7.38 -4.60 16.31
N ILE A 17 -8.58 -4.20 16.72
CA ILE A 17 -9.82 -4.93 16.43
C ILE A 17 -10.11 -4.92 14.92
N ILE A 18 -9.93 -3.79 14.24
CA ILE A 18 -10.10 -3.68 12.78
C ILE A 18 -9.07 -4.57 12.04
N ILE A 19 -7.83 -4.63 12.52
CA ILE A 19 -6.79 -5.51 11.98
C ILE A 19 -7.15 -7.00 12.23
N LEU A 20 -7.70 -7.35 13.39
CA LEU A 20 -8.10 -8.72 13.72
C LEU A 20 -9.35 -9.21 12.95
N ILE A 21 -10.29 -8.33 12.64
CA ILE A 21 -11.49 -8.69 11.86
C ILE A 21 -11.13 -8.91 10.39
N SER A 22 -10.22 -8.08 9.85
CA SER A 22 -9.76 -8.24 8.46
C SER A 22 -8.90 -9.50 8.26
N SER A 23 -8.08 -9.90 9.23
CA SER A 23 -7.28 -11.13 9.12
C SER A 23 -8.14 -12.41 9.18
N ASN A 24 -9.16 -12.49 10.04
CA ASN A 24 -10.03 -13.68 10.11
C ASN A 24 -10.83 -13.92 8.81
N SER A 25 -11.18 -12.85 8.10
CA SER A 25 -11.89 -12.94 6.80
C SER A 25 -10.99 -13.54 5.69
N ILE A 26 -9.67 -13.33 5.81
CA ILE A 26 -8.68 -13.81 4.85
C ILE A 26 -8.31 -15.28 5.13
N PHE A 27 -8.23 -15.69 6.40
CA PHE A 27 -7.93 -17.09 6.78
C PHE A 27 -9.13 -18.04 6.69
N ALA A 28 -10.36 -17.56 6.93
CA ALA A 28 -11.55 -18.41 6.81
C ALA A 28 -11.82 -18.92 5.39
N ASN A 29 -11.29 -18.25 4.36
CA ASN A 29 -11.40 -18.69 2.97
C ASN A 29 -10.28 -19.65 2.53
N SER A 30 -9.29 -19.94 3.37
CA SER A 30 -8.18 -20.86 3.03
C SER A 30 -8.32 -22.28 3.59
N GLU A 31 -9.27 -22.57 4.49
CA GLU A 31 -9.35 -23.85 5.20
C GLU A 31 -10.49 -24.81 4.81
N ILE A 32 -11.21 -24.58 3.70
CA ILE A 32 -12.14 -25.60 3.17
C ILE A 32 -11.72 -25.99 1.76
N SER A 33 -10.78 -26.91 1.65
CA SER A 33 -10.55 -27.73 0.45
C SER A 33 -9.67 -28.94 0.78
N ASN A 34 -10.16 -29.82 1.65
CA ASN A 34 -9.70 -31.21 1.74
C ASN A 34 -10.94 -32.10 1.79
N ASP A 35 -11.45 -32.52 0.63
CA ASP A 35 -11.57 -33.94 0.28
C ASP A 35 -12.30 -34.15 -1.06
N ALA A 36 -11.66 -34.98 -1.89
CA ALA A 36 -12.23 -35.87 -2.89
C ALA A 36 -13.35 -35.36 -3.81
N ASP A 37 -12.98 -34.77 -4.95
CA ASP A 37 -13.52 -35.23 -6.24
C ASP A 37 -12.60 -34.84 -7.41
N SER A 38 -12.12 -35.83 -8.15
CA SER A 38 -11.42 -35.64 -9.41
C SER A 38 -12.46 -35.34 -10.49
N THR A 39 -12.27 -34.23 -11.21
CA THR A 39 -13.18 -33.61 -12.20
C THR A 39 -14.09 -32.55 -11.59
N ASN A 40 -13.74 -31.27 -11.76
CA ASN A 40 -14.64 -30.19 -12.21
C ASN A 40 -14.05 -28.80 -11.96
N VAL A 41 -14.04 -28.01 -13.04
CA VAL A 41 -14.06 -26.54 -13.13
C VAL A 41 -12.97 -25.78 -12.35
N HIS A 42 -12.11 -25.09 -13.10
CA HIS A 42 -11.32 -23.94 -12.64
C HIS A 42 -12.23 -22.89 -11.96
N ASN A 43 -12.52 -23.07 -10.67
CA ASN A 43 -13.11 -22.02 -9.85
C ASN A 43 -12.02 -21.00 -9.59
N LYS A 44 -11.92 -20.01 -10.49
CA LYS A 44 -11.26 -18.75 -10.17
C LYS A 44 -12.02 -18.18 -8.96
N PRO A 45 -11.33 -17.83 -7.85
CA PRO A 45 -12.00 -17.14 -6.75
C PRO A 45 -12.67 -15.89 -7.31
N ASN A 46 -13.99 -15.81 -7.16
CA ASN A 46 -14.81 -14.73 -7.69
C ASN A 46 -14.70 -13.55 -6.72
N ILE A 47 -13.74 -12.66 -6.98
CA ILE A 47 -13.54 -11.47 -6.14
C ILE A 47 -14.57 -10.42 -6.58
N HIS A 48 -15.58 -10.19 -5.76
CA HIS A 48 -16.62 -9.19 -6.01
C HIS A 48 -16.28 -7.86 -5.33
N LEU A 49 -16.49 -6.75 -6.04
CA LEU A 49 -16.48 -5.41 -5.47
C LEU A 49 -17.69 -5.26 -4.55
N THR A 50 -17.45 -5.30 -3.24
CA THR A 50 -18.46 -4.95 -2.24
C THR A 50 -18.28 -3.50 -1.81
N PHE A 51 -19.36 -2.90 -1.30
CA PHE A 51 -19.32 -1.52 -0.81
C PHE A 51 -18.42 -1.41 0.43
N GLU A 52 -18.44 -2.43 1.28
CA GLU A 52 -17.59 -2.56 2.46
C GLU A 52 -16.10 -2.57 2.07
N TRP A 53 -15.74 -3.34 1.03
CA TRP A 53 -14.38 -3.34 0.50
C TRP A 53 -13.97 -1.95 0.03
N LEU A 54 -14.84 -1.26 -0.72
CA LEU A 54 -14.58 0.10 -1.20
C LEU A 54 -14.32 1.08 -0.06
N LEU A 55 -15.14 1.05 1.00
CA LEU A 55 -14.97 1.90 2.18
C LEU A 55 -13.63 1.67 2.87
N ILE A 56 -13.21 0.41 2.98
CA ILE A 56 -11.93 0.06 3.58
C ILE A 56 -10.75 0.58 2.71
N GLN A 57 -10.87 0.55 1.38
CA GLN A 57 -9.86 1.15 0.49
C GLN A 57 -9.73 2.67 0.65
N MET A 58 -10.69 3.35 1.28
CA MET A 58 -10.62 4.79 1.57
C MET A 58 -9.79 5.12 2.82
N ILE A 59 -9.36 4.13 3.61
CA ILE A 59 -8.53 4.36 4.79
C ILE A 59 -7.10 4.69 4.33
N PRO A 60 -6.58 5.90 4.60
CA PRO A 60 -5.22 6.24 4.21
C PRO A 60 -4.18 5.57 5.09
N SER A 61 -2.98 5.45 4.55
CA SER A 61 -1.77 5.13 5.30
C SER A 61 -1.20 6.41 5.94
N PRO A 62 -0.85 6.40 7.24
CA PRO A 62 -0.18 7.53 7.87
C PRO A 62 1.24 7.71 7.33
N GLU A 63 1.64 8.96 7.14
CA GLU A 63 3.01 9.30 6.74
C GLU A 63 3.57 10.49 7.51
N TRP A 64 4.89 10.58 7.52
CA TRP A 64 5.65 11.65 8.14
C TRP A 64 6.60 12.25 7.12
N VAL A 65 6.49 13.55 6.93
CA VAL A 65 7.39 14.31 6.07
C VAL A 65 8.43 15.01 6.93
N LYS A 66 9.69 14.77 6.64
CA LYS A 66 10.82 15.53 7.16
C LYS A 66 11.23 16.58 6.14
N ASN A 67 10.99 17.85 6.47
CA ASN A 67 11.48 18.99 5.72
C ASN A 67 12.38 19.82 6.64
N ASN A 68 13.68 19.91 6.31
CA ASN A 68 14.71 20.44 7.20
C ASN A 68 14.66 19.77 8.59
N ASP A 69 14.36 20.55 9.63
CA ASP A 69 14.26 20.12 11.04
C ASP A 69 12.81 19.97 11.52
N LYS A 70 11.83 20.06 10.62
CA LYS A 70 10.41 19.93 10.97
C LYS A 70 9.87 18.60 10.48
N PHE A 71 9.19 17.89 11.39
CA PHE A 71 8.38 16.72 11.09
C PHE A 71 6.92 17.13 10.99
N SER A 72 6.31 16.85 9.85
CA SER A 72 4.88 17.06 9.62
C SER A 72 4.19 15.75 9.37
N PHE A 73 2.96 15.63 9.83
CA PHE A 73 2.13 14.46 9.59
C PHE A 73 1.37 14.60 8.26
N GLY A 74 1.16 13.48 7.59
CA GLY A 74 0.37 13.37 6.38
C GLY A 74 -0.41 12.07 6.29
N MET A 75 -1.15 11.94 5.20
CA MET A 75 -1.98 10.78 4.89
C MET A 75 -1.84 10.45 3.40
N GLN A 76 -1.56 9.19 3.10
CA GLN A 76 -1.40 8.70 1.73
C GLN A 76 -2.51 7.71 1.38
N TRP A 77 -3.19 7.94 0.27
CA TRP A 77 -4.04 6.97 -0.38
C TRP A 77 -3.27 6.28 -1.50
N GLN A 78 -3.58 5.03 -1.80
CA GLN A 78 -2.97 4.37 -2.95
C GLN A 78 -3.96 3.58 -3.78
N ILE A 79 -4.01 3.94 -5.06
CA ILE A 79 -4.81 3.30 -6.09
C ILE A 79 -3.85 2.59 -7.05
N THR A 80 -4.20 1.37 -7.43
CA THR A 80 -3.42 0.58 -8.40
C THR A 80 -4.32 0.18 -9.57
N PRO A 81 -4.38 1.01 -10.63
CA PRO A 81 -5.23 0.71 -11.78
C PRO A 81 -4.74 -0.51 -12.56
N LEU A 82 -3.43 -0.75 -12.64
CA LEU A 82 -2.85 -1.81 -13.47
C LEU A 82 -1.66 -2.47 -12.79
N LEU A 83 -1.58 -3.79 -12.90
CA LEU A 83 -0.48 -4.60 -12.42
C LEU A 83 -0.15 -5.73 -13.40
N TYR A 84 1.13 -5.96 -13.60
CA TYR A 84 1.69 -7.07 -14.36
C TYR A 84 2.51 -7.98 -13.41
N SER A 85 2.06 -9.23 -13.23
CA SER A 85 2.77 -10.24 -12.44
C SER A 85 3.72 -11.05 -13.32
N PHE A 86 5.01 -11.04 -13.02
CA PHE A 86 6.01 -11.92 -13.66
C PHE A 86 6.45 -13.10 -12.78
N GLY A 87 6.14 -13.07 -11.49
CA GLY A 87 6.45 -14.13 -10.53
C GLY A 87 5.35 -15.18 -10.35
N ILE A 88 4.58 -15.46 -11.40
CA ILE A 88 3.47 -16.45 -11.38
C ILE A 88 3.66 -17.51 -12.47
N ASN A 89 2.89 -18.60 -12.41
CA ASN A 89 2.89 -19.62 -13.46
C ASN A 89 2.52 -19.00 -14.82
N LYS A 90 3.30 -19.31 -15.86
CA LYS A 90 3.12 -18.83 -17.24
C LYS A 90 1.75 -19.18 -17.84
N ASN A 91 1.08 -20.20 -17.30
CA ASN A 91 -0.25 -20.62 -17.76
C ASN A 91 -1.39 -19.72 -17.26
N VAL A 92 -1.10 -18.72 -16.43
CA VAL A 92 -2.08 -17.80 -15.85
C VAL A 92 -1.88 -16.40 -16.44
N ASN A 93 -2.98 -15.68 -16.71
CA ASN A 93 -2.92 -14.29 -17.17
C ASN A 93 -2.11 -13.41 -16.16
N PRO A 94 -1.03 -12.76 -16.60
CA PRO A 94 -0.19 -11.92 -15.74
C PRO A 94 -0.80 -10.56 -15.44
N TRP A 95 -1.77 -10.08 -16.22
CA TRP A 95 -2.37 -8.76 -16.07
C TRP A 95 -3.52 -8.76 -15.06
N ARG A 96 -3.56 -7.73 -14.20
CA ARG A 96 -4.68 -7.43 -13.30
C ARG A 96 -4.94 -5.93 -13.22
N SER A 97 -6.17 -5.59 -12.88
CA SER A 97 -6.64 -4.21 -12.81
C SER A 97 -7.52 -3.99 -11.59
N PHE A 98 -7.25 -2.91 -10.85
CA PHE A 98 -7.92 -2.47 -9.61
C PHE A 98 -7.84 -3.45 -8.44
N ILE A 99 -8.43 -4.64 -8.58
CA ILE A 99 -8.48 -5.68 -7.55
C ILE A 99 -7.35 -6.67 -7.81
N ILE A 100 -6.45 -6.80 -6.84
CA ILE A 100 -5.21 -7.53 -7.01
C ILE A 100 -5.03 -8.46 -5.82
N ASP A 101 -4.88 -9.75 -6.14
CA ASP A 101 -4.46 -10.77 -5.19
C ASP A 101 -3.11 -10.39 -4.53
N PRO A 102 -3.06 -10.26 -3.20
CA PRO A 102 -1.88 -9.79 -2.47
C PRO A 102 -0.66 -10.69 -2.72
N VAL A 103 -0.85 -12.01 -2.75
CA VAL A 103 0.25 -12.97 -2.94
C VAL A 103 0.88 -12.78 -4.31
N LYS A 104 0.05 -12.61 -5.35
CA LYS A 104 0.54 -12.44 -6.73
C LYS A 104 1.15 -11.06 -7.00
N ARG A 105 0.85 -10.06 -6.18
CA ARG A 105 1.55 -8.77 -6.20
C ARG A 105 2.95 -8.93 -5.61
N GLN A 106 3.08 -9.56 -4.45
CA GLN A 106 4.37 -9.66 -3.75
C GLN A 106 5.31 -10.72 -4.31
N SER A 107 4.81 -11.67 -5.10
CA SER A 107 5.62 -12.73 -5.71
C SER A 107 6.51 -12.30 -6.87
N GLY A 108 6.43 -11.04 -7.28
CA GLY A 108 7.16 -10.49 -8.42
C GLY A 108 6.20 -9.81 -9.39
N SER A 109 6.10 -8.48 -9.30
CA SER A 109 5.19 -7.71 -10.14
C SER A 109 5.68 -6.29 -10.42
N ALA A 110 5.12 -5.71 -11.47
CA ALA A 110 5.23 -4.29 -11.78
C ALA A 110 3.82 -3.68 -11.72
N GLU A 111 3.63 -2.61 -10.95
CA GLU A 111 2.37 -1.91 -10.84
C GLU A 111 2.47 -0.45 -11.26
N PHE A 112 1.45 0.03 -11.96
CA PHE A 112 1.21 1.46 -12.09
C PHE A 112 0.38 1.91 -10.89
N PHE A 113 0.72 3.03 -10.29
CA PHE A 113 0.00 3.55 -9.13
C PHE A 113 -0.33 5.02 -9.26
N LEU A 114 -1.41 5.41 -8.58
CA LEU A 114 -1.83 6.78 -8.32
C LEU A 114 -1.96 6.94 -6.79
N SER A 115 -1.35 7.99 -6.26
CA SER A 115 -1.23 8.23 -4.83
C SER A 115 -1.57 9.68 -4.51
N PRO A 116 -2.83 9.98 -4.15
CA PRO A 116 -3.17 11.22 -3.49
C PRO A 116 -2.59 11.23 -2.08
N GLU A 117 -1.96 12.33 -1.70
CA GLU A 117 -1.30 12.54 -0.41
C GLU A 117 -1.80 13.86 0.18
N TYR A 118 -2.13 13.87 1.46
CA TYR A 118 -2.47 15.08 2.22
C TYR A 118 -1.35 15.36 3.21
N LEU A 119 -0.61 16.44 2.99
CA LEU A 119 0.56 16.85 3.75
C LEU A 119 0.28 18.11 4.55
N ASN A 120 0.46 18.06 5.87
CA ASN A 120 0.29 19.24 6.72
C ASN A 120 1.50 20.19 6.71
N LEU A 121 1.97 20.57 5.51
CA LEU A 121 3.13 21.44 5.29
C LEU A 121 2.75 22.90 4.99
N ALA A 122 1.58 23.12 4.38
CA ALA A 122 1.12 24.44 3.96
C ALA A 122 0.03 25.02 4.89
N SER A 123 -0.15 26.34 4.87
CA SER A 123 -1.20 27.01 5.66
C SER A 123 -2.61 26.85 5.06
N SER A 124 -2.73 26.86 3.73
CA SER A 124 -4.02 26.72 3.03
C SER A 124 -4.33 25.25 2.72
N PHE A 125 -5.58 24.82 2.95
CA PHE A 125 -6.03 23.44 2.70
C PHE A 125 -5.79 22.98 1.24
N LYS A 126 -5.99 23.87 0.26
CA LYS A 126 -5.78 23.54 -1.16
C LYS A 126 -4.33 23.18 -1.48
N ASN A 127 -3.39 23.72 -0.72
CA ASN A 127 -1.95 23.54 -0.95
C ASN A 127 -1.36 22.40 -0.11
N LYS A 128 -2.21 21.60 0.55
CA LYS A 128 -1.80 20.42 1.32
C LYS A 128 -1.86 19.14 0.50
N TRP A 129 -2.49 19.17 -0.68
CA TRP A 129 -2.63 17.99 -1.52
C TRP A 129 -1.42 17.83 -2.44
N LEU A 130 -0.84 16.63 -2.42
CA LEU A 130 0.18 16.14 -3.33
C LEU A 130 -0.44 15.02 -4.15
N PHE A 131 -0.24 15.03 -5.46
CA PHE A 131 -0.65 13.94 -6.34
C PHE A 131 0.58 13.29 -6.95
N ARG A 132 0.72 11.98 -6.73
CA ARG A 132 1.85 11.19 -7.21
C ARG A 132 1.37 10.07 -8.10
N THR A 133 2.07 9.83 -9.20
CA THR A 133 1.79 8.72 -10.11
C THR A 133 3.09 8.11 -10.59
N GLY A 134 3.15 6.79 -10.75
CA GLY A 134 4.40 6.16 -11.13
C GLY A 134 4.31 4.67 -11.30
N VAL A 135 5.49 4.06 -11.35
CA VAL A 135 5.65 2.61 -11.47
C VAL A 135 6.39 2.09 -10.25
N ARG A 136 5.92 0.96 -9.72
CA ARG A 136 6.53 0.25 -8.61
C ARG A 136 6.79 -1.20 -8.98
N LEU A 137 8.00 -1.66 -8.69
CA LEU A 137 8.42 -3.04 -8.86
C LEU A 137 8.46 -3.72 -7.50
N TYR A 138 7.91 -4.93 -7.42
CA TYR A 138 7.92 -5.78 -6.25
C TYR A 138 8.80 -6.99 -6.46
N PHE A 139 9.55 -7.33 -5.43
CA PHE A 139 10.47 -8.46 -5.43
C PHE A 139 10.26 -9.28 -4.15
N PRO A 140 10.05 -10.61 -4.28
CA PRO A 140 9.89 -11.47 -3.12
C PRO A 140 11.23 -11.64 -2.40
N LEU A 141 11.24 -11.51 -1.07
CA LEU A 141 12.41 -11.83 -0.25
C LEU A 141 12.26 -13.19 0.43
N TRP A 142 11.05 -13.51 0.91
CA TRP A 142 10.78 -14.76 1.62
C TRP A 142 9.43 -15.34 1.23
N HIS A 143 9.41 -16.66 0.97
CA HIS A 143 8.21 -17.46 0.71
C HIS A 143 7.37 -16.85 -0.42
N ARG A 144 8.04 -16.54 -1.54
CA ARG A 144 7.43 -15.89 -2.71
C ARG A 144 6.70 -14.58 -2.36
N GLY A 145 7.16 -13.86 -1.34
CA GLY A 145 6.62 -12.55 -0.96
C GLY A 145 5.45 -12.62 0.03
N GLU A 146 5.02 -13.81 0.43
CA GLU A 146 3.91 -14.00 1.39
C GLU A 146 4.27 -13.49 2.78
N TYR A 147 5.50 -13.70 3.24
CA TYR A 147 5.95 -13.17 4.54
C TYR A 147 6.69 -11.86 4.40
N LEU A 148 7.56 -11.74 3.39
CA LEU A 148 8.44 -10.58 3.24
C LEU A 148 8.74 -10.30 1.76
N SER A 149 8.62 -9.05 1.38
CA SER A 149 8.94 -8.52 0.05
C SER A 149 9.52 -7.12 0.16
N TYR A 150 10.21 -6.68 -0.89
CA TYR A 150 10.61 -5.27 -1.02
C TYR A 150 10.10 -4.70 -2.33
N SER A 151 10.02 -3.38 -2.39
CA SER A 151 9.75 -2.65 -3.62
C SER A 151 10.71 -1.52 -3.86
N ILE A 152 10.86 -1.17 -5.13
CA ILE A 152 11.43 0.08 -5.58
C ILE A 152 10.45 0.74 -6.54
N SER A 153 10.43 2.06 -6.56
CA SER A 153 9.53 2.82 -7.43
C SER A 153 10.12 4.15 -7.82
N SER A 154 9.68 4.60 -8.99
CA SER A 154 9.90 5.95 -9.47
C SER A 154 8.57 6.56 -9.83
N SER A 155 8.39 7.83 -9.46
CA SER A 155 7.12 8.52 -9.63
C SER A 155 7.31 9.97 -9.99
N TYR A 156 6.33 10.50 -10.70
CA TYR A 156 6.14 11.92 -10.91
C TYR A 156 5.14 12.43 -9.87
N PHE A 157 5.40 13.61 -9.31
CA PHE A 157 4.49 14.27 -8.38
C PHE A 157 4.18 15.70 -8.79
N ASN A 158 3.00 16.17 -8.41
CA ASN A 158 2.58 17.56 -8.41
C ASN A 158 2.20 17.97 -6.99
N PHE A 159 2.85 19.00 -6.46
CA PHE A 159 2.52 19.60 -5.17
C PHE A 159 2.51 21.13 -5.27
N ASN A 160 1.37 21.75 -5.01
CA ASN A 160 1.21 23.20 -5.05
C ASN A 160 1.74 23.83 -6.37
N GLY A 161 1.46 23.18 -7.51
CA GLY A 161 1.92 23.61 -8.84
C GLY A 161 3.40 23.32 -9.15
N GLN A 162 4.16 22.78 -8.20
CA GLN A 162 5.53 22.32 -8.43
C GLN A 162 5.52 20.86 -8.83
N ASN A 163 6.26 20.54 -9.88
CA ASN A 163 6.38 19.20 -10.41
C ASN A 163 7.76 18.64 -10.11
N GLY A 164 7.84 17.32 -9.93
CA GLY A 164 9.11 16.68 -9.70
C GLY A 164 9.06 15.17 -9.85
N ILE A 165 10.23 14.57 -9.64
CA ILE A 165 10.41 13.13 -9.62
C ILE A 165 10.74 12.72 -8.18
N SER A 166 10.22 11.57 -7.78
CA SER A 166 10.56 10.93 -6.52
C SER A 166 10.93 9.48 -6.73
N TYR A 167 11.76 8.99 -5.83
CA TYR A 167 12.15 7.59 -5.74
C TYR A 167 11.68 7.05 -4.40
N GLU A 168 11.08 5.87 -4.40
CA GLU A 168 10.61 5.25 -3.17
C GLU A 168 11.13 3.81 -3.10
N ALA A 169 11.58 3.44 -1.90
CA ALA A 169 11.89 2.06 -1.53
C ALA A 169 10.97 1.64 -0.39
N GLY A 170 10.53 0.39 -0.38
CA GLY A 170 9.64 -0.13 0.64
C GLY A 170 9.92 -1.58 0.99
N ILE A 171 9.55 -1.96 2.21
CA ILE A 171 9.57 -3.34 2.70
C ILE A 171 8.15 -3.67 3.18
N TYR A 172 7.65 -4.85 2.85
CA TYR A 172 6.29 -5.26 3.18
C TYR A 172 6.24 -6.65 3.77
N MET A 173 5.31 -6.83 4.71
CA MET A 173 5.06 -8.05 5.46
C MET A 173 3.63 -8.55 5.25
N PHE A 174 3.41 -9.85 5.47
CA PHE A 174 2.10 -10.48 5.44
C PHE A 174 1.34 -10.21 4.13
N ALA A 175 1.92 -10.63 3.01
CA ALA A 175 1.44 -10.44 1.66
C ALA A 175 1.20 -8.96 1.28
N GLY A 176 1.83 -8.03 1.99
CA GLY A 176 1.74 -6.60 1.73
C GLY A 176 0.69 -5.86 2.53
N ILE A 177 0.07 -6.50 3.53
CA ILE A 177 -0.89 -5.85 4.44
C ILE A 177 -0.20 -4.73 5.21
N LEU A 178 1.02 -4.97 5.70
CA LEU A 178 1.83 -3.99 6.41
C LEU A 178 3.09 -3.66 5.61
N GLY A 179 3.51 -2.40 5.64
CA GLY A 179 4.77 -2.00 5.04
C GLY A 179 5.35 -0.74 5.61
N PHE A 180 6.64 -0.56 5.37
CA PHE A 180 7.35 0.67 5.62
C PHE A 180 7.93 1.16 4.30
N GLN A 181 7.66 2.40 3.94
CA GLN A 181 8.15 3.02 2.72
C GLN A 181 8.94 4.28 3.07
N THR A 182 10.02 4.49 2.33
CA THR A 182 10.79 5.73 2.35
C THR A 182 10.79 6.32 0.96
N THR A 183 10.42 7.58 0.86
CA THR A 183 10.38 8.33 -0.39
C THR A 183 11.35 9.48 -0.31
N TYR A 184 12.19 9.59 -1.34
CA TYR A 184 13.11 10.69 -1.54
C TYR A 184 12.68 11.52 -2.74
N SER A 185 12.47 12.82 -2.52
CA SER A 185 11.99 13.75 -3.56
C SER A 185 12.96 14.94 -3.72
N PRO A 186 13.94 14.85 -4.65
CA PRO A 186 14.96 15.89 -4.83
C PRO A 186 14.40 17.25 -5.26
N ALA A 187 13.29 17.24 -6.00
CA ALA A 187 12.71 18.44 -6.61
C ALA A 187 11.96 19.35 -5.62
N PHE A 188 11.66 18.88 -4.41
CA PHE A 188 11.22 19.77 -3.35
C PHE A 188 12.39 20.66 -2.90
N LYS A 189 12.18 21.98 -2.85
CA LYS A 189 13.14 22.88 -2.19
C LYS A 189 13.36 22.38 -0.76
N ASN A 190 14.55 21.83 -0.50
CA ASN A 190 15.02 21.18 0.73
C ASN A 190 14.90 19.64 0.82
N SER A 191 14.87 18.89 -0.29
CA SER A 191 15.09 17.43 -0.33
C SER A 191 14.29 16.66 0.72
N GLU A 192 12.98 16.61 0.51
CA GLU A 192 12.05 16.03 1.46
C GLU A 192 12.16 14.51 1.50
N TRP A 193 12.32 13.98 2.71
CA TRP A 193 12.17 12.57 3.02
C TRP A 193 10.78 12.33 3.58
N ILE A 194 10.05 11.39 2.99
CA ILE A 194 8.72 10.98 3.45
C ILE A 194 8.82 9.53 3.93
N PHE A 195 8.38 9.29 5.15
CA PHE A 195 8.30 7.96 5.74
C PHE A 195 6.84 7.58 5.88
N THR A 196 6.45 6.47 5.25
CA THR A 196 5.06 6.03 5.25
C THR A 196 4.96 4.68 5.94
N PHE A 197 4.06 4.59 6.92
CA PHE A 197 3.64 3.30 7.45
C PHE A 197 2.42 2.85 6.66
N ARG A 198 2.65 1.93 5.73
CA ARG A 198 1.64 1.48 4.80
C ARG A 198 0.78 0.40 5.43
N ILE A 199 -0.53 0.62 5.34
CA ILE A 199 -1.54 -0.36 5.68
C ILE A 199 -2.40 -0.57 4.45
N ARG A 200 -2.51 -1.82 4.00
CA ARG A 200 -3.35 -2.18 2.85
C ARG A 200 -4.28 -3.32 3.21
N TYR A 201 -5.53 -3.17 2.80
CA TYR A 201 -6.56 -4.17 2.96
C TYR A 201 -6.84 -4.80 1.60
N PHE A 202 -7.11 -6.10 1.59
CA PHE A 202 -7.34 -6.89 0.38
C PHE A 202 -8.72 -7.50 0.42
#